data_AF-A0A2E3P1Z9-F1
#
_entry.id   AF-A0A2E3P1Z9-F1
#
_cell.length_a   1.000
_cell.length_b   1.000
_cell.length_c   1.000
_cell.angle_alpha   90.00
_cell.angle_beta   90.00
_cell.angle_gamma   90.00
#
_symmetry.space_group_name_H-M   'P 1'
#
loop_
_entity.id
_entity.type
_entity.pdbx_description
1 polymer ?
#
loop_
_entity_poly.entity_id
_entity_poly.type
_entity_poly.pdbx_seq_one_letter_code
_entity_poly.pdbx_strand_id
1 'polypeptide(L)'
;MKRREFLKKSAVAGVAGAAAVTLAKPAISQGRKEMIIVSTWPRDFPGLGLSAQRLAARIPVLTDGRIQVKYFASGERVGAFDSFDEVASGNSQAYIGADYYWKGKHPGWAYFTAVPFGFAYAEMDAWMKYGGGQQLHDELAAGFGLKGFPCGNTGCQMGGWFNKEINSAADFKGLKMRIPGLGGDVLAKLGASTVSLPGSQIYENLVSGSIQATEWVGPYNDYFMKFYEAAKYYYYPGMHEPASQLHMGMNKKWWDSLSKTDQAIIEAACAEENSHQMAETNANNGTYLNKLINDHGVKVRAFNDDVYDAFGKAAEEVFAEVQAHSPLAKKIHDSFLTSRADLGRWMILADSGYINQRNRVLGIKV
;
A
#
# COMPACT_ATOMS: atom_id res chain seq x y z
N MET A 1 51.30 -9.55 55.92
CA MET A 1 51.79 -10.66 55.07
C MET A 1 50.93 -10.77 53.81
N LYS A 2 51.60 -10.71 52.65
CA LYS A 2 51.26 -11.35 51.36
C LYS A 2 49.94 -11.01 50.64
N ARG A 3 49.96 -9.92 49.84
CA ARG A 3 49.16 -9.77 48.61
C ARG A 3 49.83 -8.84 47.57
N ARG A 4 50.68 -7.90 48.01
CA ARG A 4 51.40 -6.96 47.14
C ARG A 4 52.68 -7.50 46.49
N GLU A 5 53.21 -8.64 46.93
CA GLU A 5 54.41 -9.25 46.30
C GLU A 5 54.10 -10.13 45.10
N PHE A 6 52.86 -10.58 44.93
CA PHE A 6 52.50 -11.46 43.81
C PHE A 6 52.39 -10.72 42.48
N LEU A 7 52.12 -9.40 42.50
CA LEU A 7 51.99 -8.58 41.29
C LEU A 7 53.33 -8.04 40.77
N LYS A 8 54.41 -8.09 41.56
CA LYS A 8 55.74 -7.60 41.13
C LYS A 8 56.66 -8.68 40.56
N LYS A 9 56.32 -9.98 40.68
CA LYS A 9 57.16 -11.09 40.20
C LYS A 9 56.77 -11.68 38.84
N SER A 10 55.70 -11.19 38.22
CA SER A 10 55.27 -11.69 36.90
C SER A 10 55.77 -10.86 35.72
N ALA A 11 56.55 -9.80 35.96
CA ALA A 11 56.93 -8.83 34.93
C ALA A 11 58.28 -9.12 34.23
N VAL A 12 59.02 -10.16 34.60
CA VAL A 12 60.37 -10.42 34.03
C VAL A 12 60.63 -11.92 33.88
N ALA A 13 60.02 -12.57 32.89
CA ALA A 13 60.52 -13.79 32.24
C ALA A 13 59.55 -14.18 31.11
N GLY A 14 59.96 -13.99 29.85
CA GLY A 14 59.19 -14.50 28.71
C GLY A 14 59.23 -13.64 27.45
N VAL A 15 60.44 -13.27 26.98
CA VAL A 15 60.64 -12.86 25.58
C VAL A 15 60.69 -14.14 24.74
N ALA A 16 59.53 -14.61 24.29
CA ALA A 16 59.38 -15.51 23.14
C ALA A 16 57.88 -15.72 22.83
N GLY A 17 57.39 -15.14 21.74
CA GLY A 17 56.12 -15.55 21.14
C GLY A 17 54.84 -14.92 21.72
N ALA A 18 54.78 -13.60 21.90
CA ALA A 18 53.49 -12.91 21.96
C ALA A 18 52.93 -12.88 20.53
N ALA A 19 52.22 -13.94 20.12
CA ALA A 19 51.26 -13.83 19.03
C ALA A 19 50.35 -12.66 19.40
N ALA A 20 50.35 -11.61 18.57
CA ALA A 20 49.40 -10.54 18.69
C ALA A 20 48.01 -11.18 18.62
N VAL A 21 47.39 -11.39 19.77
CA VAL A 21 45.95 -11.63 19.85
C VAL A 21 45.36 -10.31 19.38
N THR A 22 45.13 -10.20 18.08
CA THR A 22 44.17 -9.28 17.51
C THR A 22 42.88 -9.59 18.23
N LEU A 23 42.61 -8.86 19.31
CA LEU A 23 41.28 -8.72 19.88
C LEU A 23 40.40 -8.34 18.68
N ALA A 24 39.66 -9.33 18.18
CA ALA A 24 38.67 -9.10 17.15
C ALA A 24 37.76 -8.01 17.72
N LYS A 25 37.87 -6.79 17.18
CA LYS A 25 36.88 -5.76 17.44
C LYS A 25 35.53 -6.43 17.20
N PRO A 26 34.55 -6.32 18.12
CA PRO A 26 33.22 -6.81 17.83
C PRO A 26 32.83 -6.24 16.47
N ALA A 27 32.44 -7.10 15.53
CA ALA A 27 32.05 -6.71 14.17
C ALA A 27 30.84 -5.74 14.14
N ILE A 28 30.32 -5.38 15.31
CA ILE A 28 29.15 -4.55 15.58
C ILE A 28 29.40 -3.06 15.25
N SER A 29 30.65 -2.61 15.06
CA SER A 29 30.96 -1.18 14.89
C SER A 29 31.22 -0.72 13.45
N GLN A 30 31.25 -1.58 12.44
CA GLN A 30 31.44 -1.14 11.05
C GLN A 30 30.12 -1.19 10.27
N GLY A 31 29.54 -0.01 9.98
CA GLY A 31 28.56 0.12 8.89
C GLY A 31 27.09 0.21 9.25
N ARG A 32 26.71 0.69 10.45
CA ARG A 32 25.31 1.00 10.80
C ARG A 32 24.72 2.02 9.81
N LYS A 33 23.73 1.63 9.02
CA LYS A 33 23.02 2.50 8.08
C LYS A 33 21.74 3.02 8.74
N GLU A 34 21.49 4.31 8.63
CA GLU A 34 20.20 4.89 9.01
C GLU A 34 19.23 4.82 7.82
N MET A 35 17.98 4.51 8.11
CA MET A 35 16.87 4.51 7.18
C MET A 35 15.72 5.32 7.76
N ILE A 36 15.51 6.53 7.23
CA ILE A 36 14.33 7.32 7.56
C ILE A 36 13.19 6.89 6.63
N ILE A 37 12.08 6.45 7.24
CA ILE A 37 10.85 6.06 6.54
C ILE A 37 9.77 7.11 6.84
N VAL A 38 9.18 7.70 5.80
CA VAL A 38 8.01 8.58 5.90
C VAL A 38 6.76 7.87 5.38
N SER A 39 5.63 7.98 6.08
CA SER A 39 4.40 7.27 5.68
C SER A 39 3.29 8.23 5.28
N THR A 40 2.49 7.79 4.32
CA THR A 40 1.23 8.45 3.94
C THR A 40 0.12 8.24 4.98
N TRP A 41 0.31 7.33 5.95
CA TRP A 41 -0.70 6.91 6.92
C TRP A 41 -0.53 7.59 8.29
N PRO A 42 -1.63 7.87 9.01
CA PRO A 42 -1.54 8.31 10.40
C PRO A 42 -0.93 7.23 11.31
N ARG A 43 -0.29 7.67 12.39
CA ARG A 43 0.31 6.78 13.39
C ARG A 43 -0.77 5.92 14.06
N ASP A 44 -0.45 4.65 14.26
CA ASP A 44 -1.27 3.64 14.93
C ASP A 44 -2.65 3.41 14.30
N PHE A 45 -2.88 3.90 13.06
CA PHE A 45 -4.15 3.71 12.37
C PHE A 45 -4.36 2.23 12.02
N PRO A 46 -5.48 1.60 12.44
CA PRO A 46 -5.74 0.19 12.17
C PRO A 46 -5.68 -0.16 10.68
N GLY A 47 -5.02 -1.27 10.35
CA GLY A 47 -4.70 -1.67 8.99
C GLY A 47 -3.48 -0.92 8.43
N LEU A 48 -3.70 0.16 7.69
CA LEU A 48 -2.64 0.82 6.90
C LEU A 48 -1.47 1.35 7.74
N GLY A 49 -1.75 2.03 8.86
CA GLY A 49 -0.72 2.59 9.74
C GLY A 49 0.03 1.51 10.51
N LEU A 50 -0.70 0.56 11.11
CA LEU A 50 -0.11 -0.57 11.83
C LEU A 50 0.75 -1.46 10.92
N SER A 51 0.32 -1.73 9.68
CA SER A 51 1.10 -2.45 8.67
C SER A 51 2.43 -1.74 8.36
N ALA A 52 2.38 -0.43 8.08
CA ALA A 52 3.59 0.34 7.80
C ALA A 52 4.57 0.37 8.98
N GLN A 53 4.08 0.49 10.21
CA GLN A 53 4.89 0.43 11.43
C GLN A 53 5.49 -0.95 11.66
N ARG A 54 4.74 -2.01 11.36
CA ARG A 54 5.21 -3.41 11.48
C ARG A 54 6.38 -3.67 10.53
N LEU A 55 6.27 -3.27 9.25
CA LEU A 55 7.38 -3.34 8.30
C LEU A 55 8.61 -2.54 8.78
N ALA A 56 8.40 -1.29 9.19
CA ALA A 56 9.48 -0.43 9.67
C ALA A 56 10.21 -1.04 10.88
N ALA A 57 9.49 -1.68 11.80
CA ALA A 57 10.05 -2.39 12.95
C ALA A 57 10.72 -3.72 12.59
N ARG A 58 10.30 -4.36 11.49
CA ARG A 58 10.80 -5.67 11.05
C ARG A 58 12.22 -5.60 10.47
N ILE A 59 12.51 -4.57 9.68
CA ILE A 59 13.82 -4.37 9.02
C ILE A 59 15.02 -4.38 10.00
N PRO A 60 15.03 -3.63 11.12
CA PRO A 60 16.16 -3.67 12.05
C PRO A 60 16.31 -5.04 12.73
N VAL A 61 15.22 -5.80 12.92
CA VAL A 61 15.29 -7.16 13.48
C VAL A 61 15.94 -8.11 12.49
N LEU A 62 15.50 -8.12 11.23
CA LEU A 62 16.05 -9.02 10.20
C LEU A 62 17.50 -8.70 9.82
N THR A 63 17.91 -7.45 9.98
CA THR A 63 19.29 -7.02 9.69
C THR A 63 20.21 -7.09 10.91
N ASP A 64 19.75 -7.61 12.05
CA ASP A 64 20.50 -7.61 13.33
C ASP A 64 21.06 -6.21 13.66
N GLY A 65 20.22 -5.19 13.44
CA GLY A 65 20.53 -3.80 13.71
C GLY A 65 21.52 -3.13 12.75
N ARG A 66 21.96 -3.78 11.66
CA ARG A 66 22.80 -3.12 10.63
C ARG A 66 22.07 -1.98 9.94
N ILE A 67 20.76 -2.12 9.71
CA ILE A 67 19.89 -1.03 9.26
C ILE A 67 19.02 -0.58 10.41
N GLN A 68 19.00 0.72 10.66
CA GLN A 68 18.33 1.30 11.81
C GLN A 68 17.29 2.28 11.34
N VAL A 69 16.04 1.93 11.63
CA VAL A 69 14.87 2.59 11.06
C VAL A 69 14.36 3.66 12.01
N LYS A 70 14.11 4.85 11.46
CA LYS A 70 13.30 5.90 12.09
C LYS A 70 12.03 6.07 11.27
N TYR A 71 10.88 5.79 11.86
CA TYR A 71 9.58 5.87 11.21
C TYR A 71 8.83 7.14 11.59
N PHE A 72 8.40 7.89 10.58
CA PHE A 72 7.57 9.07 10.70
C PHE A 72 6.23 8.81 10.01
N ALA A 73 5.14 8.92 10.78
CA ALA A 73 3.79 8.89 10.24
C ALA A 73 3.46 10.17 9.47
N SER A 74 2.33 10.17 8.78
CA SER A 74 1.85 11.31 8.03
C SER A 74 1.80 12.59 8.88
N GLY A 75 2.44 13.66 8.40
CA GLY A 75 2.47 14.95 9.08
C GLY A 75 3.53 15.09 10.17
N GLU A 76 4.23 14.03 10.58
CA GLU A 76 5.28 14.14 11.61
C GLU A 76 6.61 14.69 11.07
N ARG A 77 6.88 14.45 9.79
CA ARG A 77 8.07 14.96 9.09
C ARG A 77 7.68 15.76 7.85
N VAL A 78 6.82 15.19 7.01
CA VAL A 78 6.29 15.79 5.78
C VAL A 78 4.81 15.45 5.65
N GLY A 79 4.07 16.19 4.82
CA GLY A 79 2.69 15.85 4.49
C GLY A 79 2.60 14.51 3.76
N ALA A 80 1.42 13.85 3.81
CA ALA A 80 1.24 12.53 3.21
C ALA A 80 1.76 12.46 1.77
N PHE A 81 1.28 13.37 0.91
CA PHE A 81 1.59 13.36 -0.52
C PHE A 81 2.99 13.89 -0.85
N ASP A 82 3.65 14.58 0.09
CA ASP A 82 5.03 15.08 -0.05
C ASP A 82 6.08 13.96 0.11
N SER A 83 5.67 12.80 0.64
CA SER A 83 6.55 11.64 0.90
C SER A 83 7.37 11.19 -0.32
N PHE A 84 6.80 11.29 -1.52
CA PHE A 84 7.51 10.91 -2.75
C PHE A 84 8.69 11.82 -3.05
N ASP A 85 8.48 13.14 -3.00
CA ASP A 85 9.54 14.10 -3.32
C ASP A 85 10.60 14.15 -2.22
N GLU A 86 10.19 13.99 -0.96
CA GLU A 86 11.10 13.84 0.19
C GLU A 86 12.07 12.64 0.01
N VAL A 87 11.60 11.53 -0.56
CA VAL A 87 12.45 10.35 -0.80
C VAL A 87 13.22 10.43 -2.12
N ALA A 88 12.59 10.92 -3.19
CA ALA A 88 13.25 11.09 -4.49
C ALA A 88 14.45 12.05 -4.39
N SER A 89 14.33 13.12 -3.59
CA SER A 89 15.42 14.06 -3.28
C SER A 89 16.52 13.48 -2.37
N GLY A 90 16.23 12.40 -1.64
CA GLY A 90 17.17 11.74 -0.73
C GLY A 90 17.18 12.28 0.70
N ASN A 91 16.26 13.19 1.04
CA ASN A 91 16.09 13.71 2.41
C ASN A 91 15.60 12.64 3.39
N SER A 92 14.78 11.70 2.90
CA SER A 92 14.44 10.45 3.57
C SER A 92 14.80 9.26 2.67
N GLN A 93 15.02 8.09 3.28
CA GLN A 93 15.51 6.91 2.54
C GLN A 93 14.37 6.11 1.92
N ALA A 94 13.18 6.13 2.53
CA ALA A 94 12.02 5.45 2.00
C ALA A 94 10.70 6.13 2.35
N TYR A 95 9.67 5.85 1.56
CA TYR A 95 8.28 6.08 1.91
C TYR A 95 7.52 4.77 1.99
N ILE A 96 6.41 4.74 2.73
CA ILE A 96 5.37 3.69 2.64
C ILE A 96 4.03 4.35 2.29
N GLY A 97 3.42 3.90 1.20
CA GLY A 97 2.14 4.45 0.75
C GLY A 97 1.56 3.76 -0.48
N ALA A 98 0.61 4.43 -1.11
CA ALA A 98 -0.02 4.03 -2.36
C ALA A 98 0.54 4.84 -3.53
N ASP A 99 1.17 4.16 -4.49
CA ASP A 99 1.80 4.76 -5.66
C ASP A 99 0.84 5.63 -6.49
N TYR A 100 -0.45 5.29 -6.53
CA TYR A 100 -1.44 6.09 -7.26
C TYR A 100 -1.57 7.54 -6.79
N TYR A 101 -1.04 7.90 -5.60
CA TYR A 101 -1.12 9.27 -5.09
C TYR A 101 -0.28 10.20 -5.95
N TRP A 102 0.68 9.64 -6.67
CA TRP A 102 1.61 10.33 -7.54
C TRP A 102 1.31 10.09 -9.01
N LYS A 103 0.08 9.67 -9.37
CA LYS A 103 -0.37 9.55 -10.77
C LYS A 103 -0.21 10.85 -11.56
N GLY A 104 -0.26 12.01 -10.88
CA GLY A 104 -0.03 13.32 -11.48
C GLY A 104 1.43 13.56 -11.92
N LYS A 105 2.39 12.80 -11.39
CA LYS A 105 3.78 12.80 -11.87
C LYS A 105 3.95 11.88 -13.08
N HIS A 106 3.30 10.71 -13.05
CA HIS A 106 3.19 9.81 -14.19
C HIS A 106 1.99 8.86 -13.99
N PRO A 107 1.05 8.73 -14.94
CA PRO A 107 -0.17 7.96 -14.73
C PRO A 107 0.08 6.46 -14.55
N GLY A 108 1.23 5.95 -15.03
CA GLY A 108 1.66 4.57 -14.83
C GLY A 108 1.74 4.14 -13.36
N TRP A 109 1.93 5.07 -12.42
CA TRP A 109 1.94 4.77 -10.98
C TRP A 109 0.63 4.13 -10.50
N ALA A 110 -0.50 4.44 -11.14
CA ALA A 110 -1.80 3.88 -10.74
C ALA A 110 -1.86 2.35 -10.85
N TYR A 111 -1.22 1.76 -11.87
CA TYR A 111 -1.21 0.31 -12.09
C TYR A 111 -0.51 -0.47 -11.00
N PHE A 112 0.39 0.18 -10.24
CA PHE A 112 1.12 -0.44 -9.15
C PHE A 112 0.41 -0.29 -7.80
N THR A 113 -0.71 0.43 -7.73
CA THR A 113 -1.63 0.33 -6.60
C THR A 113 -2.89 -0.42 -6.99
N ALA A 114 -3.71 0.19 -7.84
CA ALA A 114 -4.92 -0.39 -8.38
C ALA A 114 -5.49 0.55 -9.45
N VAL A 115 -6.18 -0.05 -10.42
CA VAL A 115 -6.90 0.64 -11.47
C VAL A 115 -8.33 0.11 -11.57
N PRO A 116 -9.29 0.90 -12.09
CA PRO A 116 -10.64 0.47 -12.39
C PRO A 116 -10.70 -0.89 -13.09
N PHE A 117 -11.48 -1.83 -12.57
CA PHE A 117 -11.61 -3.19 -13.13
C PHE A 117 -10.26 -3.93 -13.26
N GLY A 118 -9.32 -3.60 -12.38
CA GLY A 118 -8.00 -4.22 -12.33
C GLY A 118 -7.99 -5.61 -11.70
N PHE A 119 -6.83 -5.97 -11.16
CA PHE A 119 -6.56 -7.27 -10.58
C PHE A 119 -7.19 -7.45 -9.19
N ALA A 120 -7.66 -8.66 -8.88
CA ALA A 120 -7.78 -9.14 -7.52
C ALA A 120 -6.38 -9.44 -6.92
N TYR A 121 -6.29 -9.61 -5.60
CA TYR A 121 -4.99 -9.73 -4.90
C TYR A 121 -4.07 -10.81 -5.50
N ALA A 122 -4.58 -12.02 -5.69
CA ALA A 122 -3.78 -13.12 -6.24
C ALA A 122 -3.26 -12.82 -7.65
N GLU A 123 -4.05 -12.11 -8.46
CA GLU A 123 -3.68 -11.71 -9.81
C GLU A 123 -2.64 -10.59 -9.80
N MET A 124 -2.78 -9.61 -8.89
CA MET A 124 -1.84 -8.52 -8.70
C MET A 124 -0.47 -9.03 -8.25
N ASP A 125 -0.46 -9.93 -7.26
CA ASP A 125 0.76 -10.56 -6.76
C ASP A 125 1.43 -11.43 -7.83
N ALA A 126 0.64 -12.18 -8.62
CA ALA A 126 1.15 -12.94 -9.76
C ALA A 126 1.75 -12.04 -10.85
N TRP A 127 1.10 -10.93 -11.20
CA TRP A 127 1.61 -10.00 -12.20
C TRP A 127 2.91 -9.33 -11.74
N MET A 128 2.96 -8.85 -10.49
CA MET A 128 4.16 -8.23 -9.93
C MET A 128 5.36 -9.19 -9.92
N LYS A 129 5.15 -10.44 -9.48
CA LYS A 129 6.24 -11.43 -9.33
C LYS A 129 6.63 -12.14 -10.62
N TYR A 130 5.66 -12.45 -11.47
CA TYR A 130 5.85 -13.36 -12.61
C TYR A 130 5.31 -12.82 -13.94
N GLY A 131 4.45 -11.79 -13.92
CA GLY A 131 3.87 -11.18 -15.13
C GLY A 131 4.61 -9.95 -15.64
N GLY A 132 5.79 -9.63 -15.08
CA GLY A 132 6.60 -8.49 -15.51
C GLY A 132 6.30 -7.16 -14.79
N GLY A 133 5.38 -7.15 -13.82
CA GLY A 133 4.96 -5.94 -13.12
C GLY A 133 6.10 -5.26 -12.35
N GLN A 134 6.93 -6.03 -11.63
CA GLN A 134 8.06 -5.44 -10.89
C GLN A 134 9.11 -4.79 -11.82
N GLN A 135 9.35 -5.35 -13.00
CA GLN A 135 10.29 -4.78 -13.96
C GLN A 135 9.77 -3.45 -14.54
N LEU A 136 8.46 -3.36 -14.79
CA LEU A 136 7.82 -2.14 -15.22
C LEU A 136 7.78 -1.07 -14.11
N HIS A 137 7.56 -1.49 -12.86
CA HIS A 137 7.68 -0.62 -11.69
C HIS A 137 9.08 -0.03 -11.59
N ASP A 138 10.11 -0.88 -11.70
CA ASP A 138 11.51 -0.46 -11.64
C ASP A 138 11.88 0.51 -12.76
N GLU A 139 11.40 0.26 -13.98
CA GLU A 139 11.62 1.15 -15.14
C GLU A 139 11.00 2.53 -14.90
N LEU A 140 9.76 2.59 -14.38
CA LEU A 140 9.10 3.84 -14.02
C LEU A 140 9.80 4.55 -12.86
N ALA A 141 10.07 3.83 -11.77
CA ALA A 141 10.69 4.35 -10.56
C ALA A 141 12.09 4.91 -10.82
N ALA A 142 12.87 4.27 -11.71
CA ALA A 142 14.20 4.74 -12.08
C ALA A 142 14.18 6.15 -12.69
N GLY A 143 13.12 6.51 -13.44
CA GLY A 143 12.92 7.85 -13.98
C GLY A 143 12.80 8.95 -12.92
N PHE A 144 12.48 8.57 -11.68
CA PHE A 144 12.36 9.46 -10.52
C PHE A 144 13.49 9.25 -9.49
N GLY A 145 14.50 8.43 -9.81
CA GLY A 145 15.57 8.11 -8.85
C GLY A 145 15.09 7.25 -7.68
N LEU A 146 14.09 6.40 -7.90
CA LEU A 146 13.49 5.52 -6.90
C LEU A 146 13.70 4.04 -7.23
N LYS A 147 13.53 3.19 -6.20
CA LYS A 147 13.38 1.74 -6.28
C LYS A 147 12.30 1.33 -5.30
N GLY A 148 11.29 0.55 -5.70
CA GLY A 148 10.22 0.15 -4.80
C GLY A 148 9.88 -1.33 -4.88
N PHE A 149 9.18 -1.79 -3.84
CA PHE A 149 8.64 -3.14 -3.75
C PHE A 149 7.25 -3.11 -3.13
N PRO A 150 6.35 -4.01 -3.54
CA PRO A 150 5.11 -4.25 -2.84
C PRO A 150 5.34 -4.57 -1.36
N CYS A 151 4.57 -3.93 -0.49
CA CYS A 151 4.74 -4.06 0.96
C CYS A 151 3.40 -4.07 1.73
N GLY A 152 2.30 -4.38 1.06
CA GLY A 152 0.98 -4.43 1.67
C GLY A 152 -0.10 -4.56 0.60
N ASN A 153 -1.22 -5.21 0.93
CA ASN A 153 -2.42 -5.15 0.10
C ASN A 153 -3.69 -5.12 0.95
N THR A 154 -4.70 -4.36 0.53
CA THR A 154 -5.99 -4.26 1.24
C THR A 154 -7.04 -5.25 0.74
N GLY A 155 -6.76 -5.97 -0.34
CA GLY A 155 -7.76 -6.71 -1.09
C GLY A 155 -8.74 -5.79 -1.81
N CYS A 156 -9.87 -6.36 -2.23
CA CYS A 156 -10.93 -5.60 -2.88
C CYS A 156 -11.58 -4.64 -1.88
N GLN A 157 -11.58 -3.38 -2.24
CA GLN A 157 -12.16 -2.31 -1.45
C GLN A 157 -13.66 -2.19 -1.64
N MET A 158 -14.31 -1.53 -0.68
CA MET A 158 -15.72 -1.16 -0.78
C MET A 158 -15.89 0.02 -1.74
N GLY A 159 -17.08 0.16 -2.31
CA GLY A 159 -17.45 1.23 -3.26
C GLY A 159 -17.63 2.62 -2.66
N GLY A 160 -17.55 2.73 -1.34
CA GLY A 160 -17.58 4.01 -0.62
C GLY A 160 -18.89 4.30 0.11
N TRP A 161 -18.85 5.42 0.84
CA TRP A 161 -19.87 5.94 1.74
C TRP A 161 -20.63 7.09 1.09
N PHE A 162 -21.96 6.98 1.12
CA PHE A 162 -22.88 7.94 0.53
C PHE A 162 -24.01 8.28 1.51
N ASN A 163 -24.51 9.51 1.44
CA ASN A 163 -25.69 9.94 2.21
C ASN A 163 -27.00 9.85 1.41
N LYS A 164 -26.92 9.49 0.13
CA LYS A 164 -28.05 9.16 -0.76
C LYS A 164 -27.77 7.84 -1.48
N GLU A 165 -28.83 7.20 -1.99
CA GLU A 165 -28.68 6.03 -2.85
C GLU A 165 -28.15 6.45 -4.23
N ILE A 166 -27.33 5.57 -4.81
CA ILE A 166 -26.80 5.62 -6.17
C ILE A 166 -27.50 4.51 -6.96
N ASN A 167 -28.35 4.91 -7.90
CA ASN A 167 -29.17 4.01 -8.72
C ASN A 167 -28.83 4.11 -10.20
N SER A 168 -28.14 5.17 -10.62
CA SER A 168 -27.74 5.38 -12.02
C SER A 168 -26.50 6.25 -12.13
N ALA A 169 -25.90 6.30 -13.31
CA ALA A 169 -24.78 7.20 -13.60
C ALA A 169 -25.11 8.69 -13.32
N ALA A 170 -26.37 9.09 -13.46
CA ALA A 170 -26.80 10.46 -13.21
C ALA A 170 -26.64 10.90 -11.74
N ASP A 171 -26.62 9.95 -10.80
CA ASP A 171 -26.47 10.25 -9.37
C ASP A 171 -25.08 10.76 -9.00
N PHE A 172 -24.08 10.52 -9.86
CA PHE A 172 -22.72 11.04 -9.73
C PHE A 172 -22.60 12.49 -10.19
N LYS A 173 -23.52 13.00 -11.02
CA LYS A 173 -23.41 14.35 -11.58
C LYS A 173 -23.42 15.41 -10.47
N GLY A 174 -22.33 16.16 -10.37
CA GLY A 174 -22.11 17.19 -9.35
C GLY A 174 -21.82 16.64 -7.95
N LEU A 175 -21.75 15.31 -7.77
CA LEU A 175 -21.41 14.71 -6.48
C LEU A 175 -19.96 15.04 -6.13
N LYS A 176 -19.75 15.71 -5.01
CA LYS A 176 -18.40 15.98 -4.50
C LYS A 176 -17.90 14.75 -3.75
N MET A 177 -16.97 14.00 -4.33
CA MET A 177 -16.49 12.75 -3.75
C MET A 177 -14.99 12.77 -3.52
N ARG A 178 -14.55 12.39 -2.33
CA ARG A 178 -13.15 12.06 -2.10
C ARG A 178 -12.91 10.65 -2.65
N ILE A 179 -12.05 10.55 -3.65
CA ILE A 179 -11.62 9.29 -4.30
C ILE A 179 -10.29 9.53 -5.05
N PRO A 180 -9.22 8.77 -4.77
CA PRO A 180 -7.93 8.91 -5.44
C PRO A 180 -7.84 8.04 -6.70
N GLY A 181 -6.64 7.99 -7.29
CA GLY A 181 -6.32 7.08 -8.38
C GLY A 181 -7.13 7.32 -9.66
N LEU A 182 -7.14 6.33 -10.54
CA LEU A 182 -7.94 6.39 -11.78
C LEU A 182 -9.44 6.20 -11.52
N GLY A 183 -9.83 5.67 -10.35
CA GLY A 183 -11.23 5.62 -9.92
C GLY A 183 -11.87 7.00 -9.86
N GLY A 184 -11.13 7.99 -9.35
CA GLY A 184 -11.58 9.38 -9.34
C GLY A 184 -11.73 9.98 -10.74
N ASP A 185 -10.92 9.55 -11.71
CA ASP A 185 -11.04 10.01 -13.10
C ASP A 185 -12.29 9.40 -13.76
N VAL A 186 -12.57 8.12 -13.50
CA VAL A 186 -13.79 7.46 -13.97
C VAL A 186 -15.04 8.15 -13.43
N LEU A 187 -15.09 8.47 -12.13
CA LEU A 187 -16.24 9.20 -11.60
C LEU A 187 -16.33 10.64 -12.13
N ALA A 188 -15.19 11.28 -12.45
CA ALA A 188 -15.19 12.59 -13.10
C ALA A 188 -15.78 12.52 -14.53
N LYS A 189 -15.52 11.46 -15.30
CA LYS A 189 -16.18 11.21 -16.60
C LYS A 189 -17.70 11.05 -16.46
N LEU A 190 -18.17 10.53 -15.33
CA LEU A 190 -19.60 10.45 -15.00
C LEU A 190 -20.17 11.75 -14.39
N GLY A 191 -19.37 12.82 -14.33
CA GLY A 191 -19.78 14.15 -13.90
C GLY A 191 -19.63 14.44 -12.41
N ALA A 192 -18.97 13.57 -11.64
CA ALA A 192 -18.62 13.87 -10.24
C ALA A 192 -17.52 14.94 -10.16
N SER A 193 -17.49 15.67 -9.04
CA SER A 193 -16.37 16.52 -8.68
C SER A 193 -15.50 15.75 -7.70
N THR A 194 -14.43 15.13 -8.22
CA THR A 194 -13.55 14.27 -7.42
C THR A 194 -12.39 15.04 -6.82
N VAL A 195 -12.00 14.66 -5.60
CA VAL A 195 -10.86 15.27 -4.90
C VAL A 195 -10.00 14.17 -4.26
N SER A 196 -8.70 14.42 -4.15
CA SER A 196 -7.80 13.58 -3.34
C SER A 196 -7.43 14.31 -2.06
N LEU A 197 -7.72 13.68 -0.92
CA LEU A 197 -7.32 14.15 0.41
C LEU A 197 -6.54 13.06 1.14
N PRO A 198 -5.55 13.41 1.98
CA PRO A 198 -4.99 12.49 2.96
C PRO A 198 -6.08 11.92 3.87
N GLY A 199 -5.88 10.68 4.34
CA GLY A 199 -6.86 9.96 5.16
C GLY A 199 -7.35 10.77 6.37
N SER A 200 -6.43 11.46 7.06
CA SER A 200 -6.71 12.27 8.24
C SER A 200 -7.69 13.44 7.99
N GLN A 201 -7.87 13.87 6.75
CA GLN A 201 -8.74 15.01 6.41
C GLN A 201 -10.14 14.58 5.96
N ILE A 202 -10.38 13.29 5.74
CA ILE A 202 -11.63 12.82 5.11
C ILE A 202 -12.82 13.02 6.05
N TYR A 203 -12.71 12.59 7.32
CA TYR A 203 -13.83 12.62 8.27
C TYR A 203 -14.38 14.04 8.45
N GLU A 204 -13.51 15.01 8.73
CA GLU A 204 -13.92 16.40 8.93
C GLU A 204 -14.56 17.00 7.67
N ASN A 205 -14.02 16.72 6.49
CA ASN A 205 -14.59 17.21 5.22
C ASN A 205 -15.93 16.55 4.89
N LEU A 206 -16.14 15.30 5.29
CA LEU A 206 -17.41 14.60 5.10
C LEU A 206 -18.48 15.14 6.07
N VAL A 207 -18.13 15.33 7.34
CA VAL A 207 -19.03 15.87 8.37
C VAL A 207 -19.40 17.33 8.07
N SER A 208 -18.46 18.15 7.58
CA SER A 208 -18.74 19.54 7.20
C SER A 208 -19.56 19.67 5.92
N GLY A 209 -19.67 18.61 5.12
CA GLY A 209 -20.29 18.63 3.79
C GLY A 209 -19.40 19.24 2.69
N SER A 210 -18.11 19.48 2.96
CA SER A 210 -17.13 19.89 1.93
C SER A 210 -17.03 18.83 0.83
N ILE A 211 -17.08 17.55 1.23
CA ILE A 211 -17.36 16.41 0.36
C ILE A 211 -18.68 15.75 0.79
N GLN A 212 -19.39 15.16 -0.16
CA GLN A 212 -20.72 14.54 0.03
C GLN A 212 -20.65 13.01 0.05
N ALA A 213 -19.57 12.45 -0.49
CA ALA A 213 -19.27 11.04 -0.48
C ALA A 213 -17.76 10.82 -0.33
N THR A 214 -17.37 9.64 0.13
CA THR A 214 -15.96 9.25 0.17
C THR A 214 -15.83 7.76 0.00
N GLU A 215 -14.74 7.31 -0.57
CA GLU A 215 -14.26 5.96 -0.36
C GLU A 215 -12.99 5.99 0.52
N TRP A 216 -12.54 4.83 1.00
CA TRP A 216 -11.28 4.73 1.73
C TRP A 216 -10.63 3.36 1.57
N VAL A 217 -11.17 2.32 2.22
CA VAL A 217 -10.67 0.95 2.07
C VAL A 217 -11.80 -0.06 2.17
N GLY A 218 -12.38 -0.22 3.34
CA GLY A 218 -13.18 -1.39 3.65
C GLY A 218 -13.56 -1.44 5.11
N PRO A 219 -14.39 -2.41 5.52
CA PRO A 219 -15.03 -2.38 6.83
C PRO A 219 -14.06 -2.25 8.00
N TYR A 220 -12.89 -2.90 7.94
CA TYR A 220 -11.89 -2.81 9.00
C TYR A 220 -11.39 -1.37 9.21
N ASN A 221 -10.85 -0.72 8.18
CA ASN A 221 -10.33 0.63 8.30
C ASN A 221 -11.45 1.66 8.48
N ASP A 222 -12.53 1.53 7.71
CA ASP A 222 -13.60 2.52 7.63
C ASP A 222 -14.38 2.61 8.95
N TYR A 223 -14.44 1.51 9.72
CA TYR A 223 -14.99 1.53 11.09
C TYR A 223 -14.25 2.53 11.99
N PHE A 224 -12.92 2.59 11.90
CA PHE A 224 -12.12 3.53 12.68
C PHE A 224 -12.11 4.95 12.11
N MET A 225 -12.42 5.10 10.82
CA MET A 225 -12.66 6.41 10.20
C MET A 225 -13.99 7.04 10.60
N LYS A 226 -14.94 6.24 11.07
CA LYS A 226 -16.27 6.68 11.54
C LYS A 226 -17.14 7.38 10.51
N PHE A 227 -16.98 7.06 9.22
CA PHE A 227 -17.80 7.66 8.16
C PHE A 227 -19.31 7.40 8.33
N TYR A 228 -19.68 6.34 9.06
CA TYR A 228 -21.05 6.02 9.43
C TYR A 228 -21.78 7.11 10.24
N GLU A 229 -21.07 8.10 10.78
CA GLU A 229 -21.65 9.26 11.46
C GLU A 229 -22.22 10.28 10.48
N ALA A 230 -21.70 10.36 9.25
CA ALA A 230 -22.11 11.33 8.23
C ALA A 230 -22.79 10.70 7.00
N ALA A 231 -22.52 9.43 6.71
CA ALA A 231 -23.08 8.70 5.58
C ALA A 231 -23.59 7.32 6.01
N LYS A 232 -24.77 6.90 5.53
CA LYS A 232 -25.41 5.64 5.93
C LYS A 232 -25.42 4.57 4.87
N TYR A 233 -25.21 4.91 3.60
CA TYR A 233 -25.15 3.93 2.52
C TYR A 233 -23.70 3.55 2.26
N TYR A 234 -23.40 2.25 2.29
CA TYR A 234 -22.06 1.73 2.07
C TYR A 234 -22.08 0.77 0.88
N TYR A 235 -21.49 1.21 -0.23
CA TYR A 235 -21.63 0.52 -1.52
C TYR A 235 -20.55 -0.55 -1.73
N TYR A 236 -20.85 -1.57 -2.53
CA TYR A 236 -19.89 -2.60 -2.95
C TYR A 236 -20.23 -3.19 -4.34
N PRO A 237 -19.25 -3.85 -5.00
CA PRO A 237 -17.82 -3.74 -4.75
C PRO A 237 -17.25 -2.41 -5.28
N GLY A 238 -16.06 -2.02 -4.81
CA GLY A 238 -15.35 -0.86 -5.35
C GLY A 238 -14.66 -1.21 -6.66
N MET A 239 -15.21 -0.74 -7.79
CA MET A 239 -14.62 -0.98 -9.12
C MET A 239 -13.21 -0.39 -9.23
N HIS A 240 -12.93 0.68 -8.47
CA HIS A 240 -11.70 1.47 -8.54
C HIS A 240 -10.49 0.74 -7.94
N GLU A 241 -10.71 -0.09 -6.92
CA GLU A 241 -9.66 -0.67 -6.08
C GLU A 241 -9.93 -2.17 -5.79
N PRO A 242 -9.79 -3.06 -6.80
CA PRO A 242 -10.00 -4.50 -6.61
C PRO A 242 -8.88 -5.21 -5.83
N ALA A 243 -7.68 -4.61 -5.74
CA ALA A 243 -6.59 -5.05 -4.89
C ALA A 243 -5.52 -3.97 -4.70
N SER A 244 -5.70 -3.08 -3.72
CA SER A 244 -4.79 -1.94 -3.54
C SER A 244 -3.42 -2.37 -3.00
N GLN A 245 -2.45 -2.51 -3.89
CA GLN A 245 -1.06 -2.85 -3.56
C GLN A 245 -0.30 -1.62 -3.08
N LEU A 246 0.16 -1.67 -1.84
CA LEU A 246 0.98 -0.64 -1.24
C LEU A 246 2.44 -0.91 -1.52
N HIS A 247 3.24 0.15 -1.55
CA HIS A 247 4.65 0.09 -1.89
C HIS A 247 5.51 0.77 -0.84
N MET A 248 6.68 0.18 -0.61
CA MET A 248 7.79 0.88 0.00
C MET A 248 8.73 1.36 -1.10
N GLY A 249 8.66 2.64 -1.43
CA GLY A 249 9.57 3.28 -2.38
C GLY A 249 10.80 3.83 -1.65
N MET A 250 11.98 3.63 -2.22
CA MET A 250 13.27 4.01 -1.62
C MET A 250 14.06 4.91 -2.57
N ASN A 251 14.87 5.80 -1.99
CA ASN A 251 15.84 6.56 -2.77
C ASN A 251 16.83 5.58 -3.44
N LYS A 252 16.93 5.63 -4.76
CA LYS A 252 17.72 4.67 -5.54
C LYS A 252 19.21 4.70 -5.19
N LYS A 253 19.79 5.88 -4.96
CA LYS A 253 21.21 6.00 -4.59
C LYS A 253 21.50 5.35 -3.23
N TRP A 254 20.60 5.54 -2.27
CA TRP A 254 20.72 4.90 -0.96
C TRP A 254 20.60 3.37 -1.09
N TRP A 255 19.58 2.90 -1.81
CA TRP A 255 19.37 1.48 -2.09
C TRP A 255 20.61 0.84 -2.74
N ASP A 256 21.14 1.45 -3.79
CA ASP A 256 22.31 0.95 -4.52
C ASP A 256 23.60 0.94 -3.67
N SER A 257 23.64 1.70 -2.56
CA SER A 257 24.76 1.71 -1.61
C SER A 257 24.74 0.57 -0.59
N LEU A 258 23.64 -0.17 -0.50
CA LEU A 258 23.48 -1.29 0.42
C LEU A 258 24.21 -2.55 -0.06
N SER A 259 24.57 -3.42 0.88
CA SER A 259 25.05 -4.75 0.54
C SER A 259 23.94 -5.55 -0.16
N LYS A 260 24.31 -6.52 -1.00
CA LYS A 260 23.32 -7.41 -1.64
C LYS A 260 22.50 -8.20 -0.62
N THR A 261 23.09 -8.54 0.52
CA THR A 261 22.38 -9.18 1.63
C THR A 261 21.33 -8.26 2.24
N ASP A 262 21.66 -6.99 2.51
CA ASP A 262 20.68 -6.08 3.10
C ASP A 262 19.58 -5.69 2.09
N GLN A 263 19.91 -5.59 0.80
CA GLN A 263 18.91 -5.46 -0.27
C GLN A 263 17.93 -6.64 -0.24
N ALA A 264 18.44 -7.88 -0.22
CA ALA A 264 17.59 -9.08 -0.18
C ALA A 264 16.73 -9.16 1.10
N ILE A 265 17.27 -8.72 2.24
CA ILE A 265 16.51 -8.69 3.51
C ILE A 265 15.36 -7.68 3.43
N ILE A 266 15.58 -6.49 2.88
CA ILE A 266 14.52 -5.49 2.72
C ILE A 266 13.44 -6.02 1.77
N GLU A 267 13.82 -6.60 0.64
CA GLU A 267 12.88 -7.20 -0.32
C GLU A 267 12.04 -8.30 0.34
N ALA A 268 12.67 -9.18 1.13
CA ALA A 268 11.96 -10.22 1.88
C ALA A 268 11.01 -9.64 2.94
N ALA A 269 11.40 -8.57 3.65
CA ALA A 269 10.55 -7.90 4.62
C ALA A 269 9.30 -7.28 3.97
N CYS A 270 9.47 -6.65 2.80
CA CYS A 270 8.37 -6.13 2.00
C CYS A 270 7.42 -7.25 1.56
N ALA A 271 7.95 -8.36 1.04
CA ALA A 271 7.14 -9.50 0.63
C ALA A 271 6.38 -10.17 1.80
N GLU A 272 7.01 -10.28 2.97
CA GLU A 272 6.38 -10.74 4.21
C GLU A 272 5.19 -9.84 4.57
N GLU A 273 5.39 -8.52 4.61
CA GLU A 273 4.32 -7.58 4.95
C GLU A 273 3.21 -7.53 3.90
N ASN A 274 3.56 -7.68 2.62
CA ASN A 274 2.59 -7.73 1.53
C ASN A 274 1.53 -8.82 1.74
N SER A 275 1.99 -10.02 2.14
CA SER A 275 1.09 -11.12 2.48
C SER A 275 0.42 -10.94 3.84
N HIS A 276 1.13 -10.39 4.83
CA HIS A 276 0.61 -10.22 6.18
C HIS A 276 -0.59 -9.26 6.20
N GLN A 277 -0.44 -8.08 5.61
CA GLN A 277 -1.51 -7.08 5.59
C GLN A 277 -2.78 -7.60 4.90
N MET A 278 -2.64 -8.35 3.80
CA MET A 278 -3.79 -8.95 3.11
C MET A 278 -4.52 -9.93 4.03
N ALA A 279 -3.79 -10.81 4.72
CA ALA A 279 -4.37 -11.76 5.66
C ALA A 279 -5.07 -11.05 6.84
N GLU A 280 -4.43 -10.02 7.42
CA GLU A 280 -4.99 -9.20 8.49
C GLU A 280 -6.27 -8.49 8.05
N THR A 281 -6.28 -7.91 6.84
CA THR A 281 -7.44 -7.20 6.29
C THR A 281 -8.62 -8.14 6.11
N ASN A 282 -8.40 -9.31 5.50
CA ASN A 282 -9.44 -10.33 5.33
C ASN A 282 -9.98 -10.88 6.65
N ALA A 283 -9.11 -11.12 7.64
CA ALA A 283 -9.51 -11.62 8.95
C ALA A 283 -10.42 -10.62 9.70
N ASN A 284 -10.21 -9.32 9.49
CA ASN A 284 -10.92 -8.27 10.21
C ASN A 284 -12.18 -7.76 9.48
N ASN A 285 -12.19 -7.73 8.14
CA ASN A 285 -13.28 -7.11 7.37
C ASN A 285 -14.67 -7.65 7.72
N GLY A 286 -14.85 -8.97 7.83
CA GLY A 286 -16.13 -9.56 8.20
C GLY A 286 -16.62 -9.14 9.58
N THR A 287 -15.70 -9.09 10.56
CA THR A 287 -16.00 -8.68 11.94
C THR A 287 -16.45 -7.22 12.00
N TYR A 288 -15.72 -6.32 11.35
CA TYR A 288 -16.05 -4.89 11.38
C TYR A 288 -17.25 -4.55 10.49
N LEU A 289 -17.50 -5.28 9.42
CA LEU A 289 -18.73 -5.14 8.64
C LEU A 289 -19.97 -5.42 9.51
N ASN A 290 -19.94 -6.51 10.29
CA ASN A 290 -21.02 -6.83 11.21
C ASN A 290 -21.24 -5.73 12.25
N LYS A 291 -20.17 -5.12 12.78
CA LYS A 291 -20.28 -3.98 13.71
C LYS A 291 -20.89 -2.75 13.03
N LEU A 292 -20.45 -2.42 11.81
CA LEU A 292 -21.02 -1.31 11.04
C LEU A 292 -22.54 -1.48 10.85
N ILE A 293 -22.98 -2.69 10.51
CA ILE A 293 -24.40 -2.99 10.30
C ILE A 293 -25.17 -2.96 11.64
N ASN A 294 -24.73 -3.75 12.62
CA ASN A 294 -25.49 -4.01 13.85
C ASN A 294 -25.43 -2.84 14.84
N ASP A 295 -24.28 -2.19 14.97
CA ASP A 295 -24.05 -1.18 16.01
C ASP A 295 -24.32 0.24 15.49
N HIS A 296 -24.19 0.47 14.18
CA HIS A 296 -24.29 1.81 13.56
C HIS A 296 -25.39 1.95 12.51
N GLY A 297 -26.12 0.87 12.21
CA GLY A 297 -27.24 0.87 11.28
C GLY A 297 -26.85 1.16 9.83
N VAL A 298 -25.64 0.78 9.43
CA VAL A 298 -25.13 1.00 8.07
C VAL A 298 -25.90 0.16 7.07
N LYS A 299 -26.31 0.79 5.96
CA LYS A 299 -27.07 0.19 4.87
C LYS A 299 -26.11 -0.22 3.76
N VAL A 300 -25.74 -1.50 3.74
CA VAL A 300 -24.91 -2.05 2.67
C VAL A 300 -25.72 -2.13 1.37
N ARG A 301 -25.12 -1.71 0.24
CA ARG A 301 -25.78 -1.63 -1.08
C ARG A 301 -24.86 -2.16 -2.17
N ALA A 302 -25.40 -2.91 -3.11
CA ALA A 302 -24.68 -3.22 -4.34
C ALA A 302 -24.85 -2.05 -5.32
N PHE A 303 -23.79 -1.71 -6.07
CA PHE A 303 -23.99 -1.00 -7.34
C PHE A 303 -24.76 -1.92 -8.30
N ASN A 304 -25.74 -1.38 -9.03
CA ASN A 304 -26.47 -2.15 -10.03
C ASN A 304 -25.68 -2.22 -11.35
N ASP A 305 -26.18 -3.05 -12.27
CA ASP A 305 -25.54 -3.28 -13.57
C ASP A 305 -25.42 -1.99 -14.38
N ASP A 306 -26.44 -1.13 -14.38
CA ASP A 306 -26.41 0.17 -15.09
C ASP A 306 -25.25 1.07 -14.64
N VAL A 307 -25.01 1.14 -13.32
CA VAL A 307 -23.90 1.89 -12.74
C VAL A 307 -22.56 1.24 -13.08
N TYR A 308 -22.47 -0.09 -13.00
CA TYR A 308 -21.23 -0.81 -13.30
C TYR A 308 -20.85 -0.73 -14.79
N ASP A 309 -21.82 -0.80 -15.69
CA ASP A 309 -21.63 -0.58 -17.13
C ASP A 309 -21.18 0.84 -17.44
N ALA A 310 -21.71 1.85 -16.72
CA ALA A 310 -21.26 3.22 -16.85
C ALA A 310 -19.81 3.39 -16.37
N PHE A 311 -19.43 2.75 -15.26
CA PHE A 311 -18.03 2.72 -14.81
C PHE A 311 -17.13 2.10 -15.88
N GLY A 312 -17.53 0.98 -16.49
CA GLY A 312 -16.74 0.29 -17.51
C GLY A 312 -16.48 1.18 -18.73
N LYS A 313 -17.52 1.83 -19.26
CA LYS A 313 -17.38 2.76 -20.40
C LYS A 313 -16.44 3.92 -20.09
N ALA A 314 -16.61 4.55 -18.92
CA ALA A 314 -15.74 5.64 -18.48
C ALA A 314 -14.29 5.18 -18.21
N ALA A 315 -14.09 3.96 -17.72
CA ALA A 315 -12.76 3.39 -17.51
C ALA A 315 -11.98 3.24 -18.81
N GLU A 316 -12.62 2.81 -19.91
CA GLU A 316 -11.98 2.73 -21.22
C GLU A 316 -11.51 4.11 -21.73
N GLU A 317 -12.30 5.16 -21.51
CA GLU A 317 -11.87 6.54 -21.82
C GLU A 317 -10.64 6.96 -21.01
N VAL A 318 -10.64 6.69 -19.70
CA VAL A 318 -9.49 7.00 -18.83
C VAL A 318 -8.26 6.21 -19.26
N PHE A 319 -8.40 4.93 -19.59
CA PHE A 319 -7.28 4.11 -20.06
C PHE A 319 -6.71 4.59 -21.39
N ALA A 320 -7.54 5.09 -22.30
CA ALA A 320 -7.08 5.71 -23.54
C ALA A 320 -6.22 6.96 -23.25
N GLU A 321 -6.63 7.81 -22.30
CA GLU A 321 -5.85 8.99 -21.88
C GLU A 321 -4.51 8.60 -21.26
N VAL A 322 -4.49 7.56 -20.41
CA VAL A 322 -3.24 7.05 -19.82
C VAL A 322 -2.29 6.52 -20.88
N GLN A 323 -2.78 5.73 -21.85
CA GLN A 323 -1.95 5.21 -22.94
C GLN A 323 -1.37 6.34 -23.81
N ALA A 324 -2.14 7.40 -24.04
CA ALA A 324 -1.71 8.56 -24.82
C ALA A 324 -0.60 9.39 -24.14
N HIS A 325 -0.41 9.25 -22.82
CA HIS A 325 0.58 10.03 -22.07
C HIS A 325 2.03 9.76 -22.52
N SER A 326 2.41 8.49 -22.69
CA SER A 326 3.79 8.12 -23.05
C SER A 326 3.91 6.67 -23.51
N PRO A 327 4.98 6.31 -24.26
CA PRO A 327 5.26 4.92 -24.60
C PRO A 327 5.37 4.00 -23.38
N LEU A 328 5.94 4.49 -22.26
CA LEU A 328 6.04 3.71 -21.02
C LEU A 328 4.66 3.47 -20.39
N ALA A 329 3.80 4.49 -20.32
CA ALA A 329 2.43 4.33 -19.83
C ALA A 329 1.64 3.32 -20.68
N LYS A 330 1.78 3.39 -22.01
CA LYS A 330 1.19 2.40 -22.91
C LYS A 330 1.73 0.98 -22.66
N LYS A 331 3.05 0.83 -22.53
CA LYS A 331 3.69 -0.47 -22.24
C LYS A 331 3.18 -1.08 -20.92
N ILE A 332 3.01 -0.27 -19.89
CA ILE A 332 2.44 -0.69 -18.60
C ILE A 332 0.99 -1.17 -18.79
N HIS A 333 0.16 -0.38 -19.49
CA HIS A 333 -1.23 -0.75 -19.77
C HIS A 333 -1.34 -2.04 -20.58
N ASP A 334 -0.54 -2.22 -21.62
CA ASP A 334 -0.57 -3.40 -22.48
C ASP A 334 -0.18 -4.68 -21.70
N SER A 335 0.82 -4.58 -20.81
CA SER A 335 1.19 -5.68 -19.90
C SER A 335 0.04 -6.01 -18.95
N PHE A 336 -0.55 -4.99 -18.30
CA PHE A 336 -1.71 -5.14 -17.44
C PHE A 336 -2.87 -5.84 -18.16
N LEU A 337 -3.23 -5.38 -19.36
CA LEU A 337 -4.38 -5.90 -20.11
C LEU A 337 -4.19 -7.38 -20.47
N THR A 338 -3.00 -7.74 -20.93
CA THR A 338 -2.64 -9.12 -21.27
C THR A 338 -2.74 -10.02 -20.03
N SER A 339 -2.08 -9.65 -18.94
CA SER A 339 -2.11 -10.44 -17.71
C SER A 339 -3.51 -10.53 -17.09
N ARG A 340 -4.30 -9.44 -17.12
CA ARG A 340 -5.67 -9.41 -16.60
C ARG A 340 -6.57 -10.38 -17.36
N ALA A 341 -6.44 -10.47 -18.68
CA ALA A 341 -7.23 -11.39 -19.48
C ALA A 341 -6.90 -12.86 -19.15
N ASP A 342 -5.61 -13.20 -19.04
CA ASP A 342 -5.20 -14.59 -18.82
C ASP A 342 -5.47 -15.06 -17.39
N LEU A 343 -5.13 -14.24 -16.39
CA LEU A 343 -5.38 -14.55 -14.98
C LEU A 343 -6.89 -14.58 -14.69
N GLY A 344 -7.65 -13.63 -15.23
CA GLY A 344 -9.09 -13.56 -15.03
C GLY A 344 -9.84 -14.79 -15.56
N ARG A 345 -9.43 -15.32 -16.72
CA ARG A 345 -9.99 -16.58 -17.27
C ARG A 345 -9.81 -17.74 -16.31
N TRP A 346 -8.66 -17.83 -15.65
CA TRP A 346 -8.42 -18.85 -14.64
C TRP A 346 -9.25 -18.61 -13.38
N MET A 347 -9.31 -17.37 -12.88
CA MET A 347 -10.06 -17.00 -11.68
C MET A 347 -11.56 -17.30 -11.77
N ILE A 348 -12.16 -17.18 -12.96
CA ILE A 348 -13.56 -17.56 -13.21
C ILE A 348 -13.79 -19.04 -12.85
N LEU A 349 -12.86 -19.92 -13.23
CA LEU A 349 -12.98 -21.37 -13.04
C LEU A 349 -12.61 -21.79 -11.61
N ALA A 350 -11.57 -21.18 -11.05
CA ALA A 350 -11.00 -21.53 -9.77
C ALA A 350 -11.71 -20.81 -8.61
N ASP A 351 -11.10 -19.76 -8.06
CA ASP A 351 -11.54 -19.08 -6.84
C ASP A 351 -12.97 -18.55 -6.94
N SER A 352 -13.32 -17.82 -8.01
CA SER A 352 -14.68 -17.27 -8.18
C SER A 352 -15.71 -18.40 -8.34
N GLY A 353 -15.41 -19.39 -9.19
CA GLY A 353 -16.25 -20.56 -9.40
C GLY A 353 -16.52 -21.32 -8.11
N TYR A 354 -15.47 -21.62 -7.34
CA TYR A 354 -15.56 -22.32 -6.06
C TYR A 354 -16.26 -21.49 -4.98
N ILE A 355 -15.87 -20.22 -4.78
CA ILE A 355 -16.44 -19.37 -3.73
C ILE A 355 -17.94 -19.16 -3.96
N ASN A 356 -18.36 -18.94 -5.21
CA ASN A 356 -19.78 -18.80 -5.55
C ASN A 356 -20.55 -20.08 -5.22
N GLN A 357 -20.02 -21.26 -5.59
CA GLN A 357 -20.66 -22.54 -5.27
C GLN A 357 -20.69 -22.82 -3.76
N ARG A 358 -19.58 -22.59 -3.06
CA ARG A 358 -19.47 -22.76 -1.61
C ARG A 358 -20.50 -21.91 -0.88
N ASN A 359 -20.54 -20.60 -1.16
CA ASN A 359 -21.45 -19.69 -0.47
C ASN A 359 -22.92 -20.01 -0.80
N ARG A 360 -23.22 -20.41 -2.05
CA ARG A 360 -24.56 -20.88 -2.44
C ARG A 360 -24.99 -22.10 -1.64
N VAL A 361 -24.14 -23.13 -1.56
CA VAL A 361 -24.43 -24.39 -0.83
C VAL A 361 -24.57 -24.14 0.67
N LEU A 362 -23.76 -23.24 1.23
CA LEU A 362 -23.80 -22.91 2.66
C LEU A 362 -24.85 -21.84 3.03
N GLY A 363 -25.54 -21.25 2.06
CA GLY A 363 -26.52 -20.18 2.31
C GLY A 363 -25.93 -18.90 2.90
N ILE A 364 -24.65 -18.62 2.66
CA ILE A 364 -23.97 -17.41 3.15
C ILE A 364 -24.49 -16.20 2.35
N LYS A 365 -25.00 -15.18 3.06
CA LYS A 365 -25.57 -13.95 2.50
C LYS A 365 -25.03 -12.73 3.25
N VAL A 366 -25.01 -11.58 2.57
CA VAL A 366 -24.69 -10.26 3.13
C VAL A 366 -25.95 -9.60 3.65
#